data_AF-A0A9Q0QMX1-F1
#
_entry.id   AF-A0A9Q0QMX1-F1
#
_cell.length_a   1.000
_cell.length_b   1.000
_cell.length_c   1.000
_cell.angle_alpha   90.00
_cell.angle_beta   90.00
_cell.angle_gamma   90.00
#
_symmetry.space_group_name_H-M   'P 1'
#
loop_
_entity.id
_entity.type
_entity.pdbx_description
1 polymer ?
#
loop_
_entity_poly.entity_id
_entity_poly.type
_entity_poly.pdbx_seq_one_letter_code
_entity_poly.pdbx_strand_id
1 'polypeptide(L)'
;MGNLKNLNILDLSNNRFIGSIPIEIEDMGQLKLLNLSHNKLQGLIPAAMGNLQNLHELDLSNNRLNGQIPLEIGRMKQLTLLNLSHNKLYGPIPAQMGKYNSNSSYMELDLSYNDLEAPLEEWKNNTCLYELAYTMVVTEKCDVYSFGVLVLEIIMGKHPGGIISSLSLSNAKDIILKDVLDPRLLLPTQLVVQDLNFSMMLAIACLHTNPKSRPTMQYMSQKLESLTNPYHNPST
;
A
#
# COMPACT_ATOMS: atom_id res chain seq x y z
N MET A 1 5.24 33.46 -2.38
CA MET A 1 6.01 32.39 -3.06
C MET A 1 5.85 32.42 -4.59
N GLY A 2 4.71 32.85 -5.15
CA GLY A 2 4.38 32.75 -6.59
C GLY A 2 5.23 33.52 -7.64
N ASN A 3 6.42 34.03 -7.32
CA ASN A 3 7.31 34.66 -8.31
C ASN A 3 8.55 33.80 -8.66
N LEU A 4 8.69 32.61 -8.07
CA LEU A 4 9.81 31.70 -8.27
C LEU A 4 9.54 30.71 -9.42
N LYS A 5 9.18 31.23 -10.59
CA LYS A 5 8.66 30.44 -11.73
C LYS A 5 9.68 29.47 -12.34
N ASN A 6 10.97 29.70 -12.11
CA ASN A 6 12.07 28.87 -12.64
C ASN A 6 12.65 27.91 -11.61
N LEU A 7 12.08 27.85 -10.41
CA LEU A 7 12.60 27.00 -9.35
C LEU A 7 12.29 25.54 -9.64
N ASN A 8 13.32 24.70 -9.61
CA ASN A 8 13.18 23.25 -9.81
C ASN A 8 13.06 22.47 -8.49
N ILE A 9 13.65 22.99 -7.42
CA ILE A 9 13.70 22.33 -6.11
C ILE A 9 13.33 23.38 -5.05
N LEU A 10 12.33 23.07 -4.24
CA LEU A 10 11.97 23.83 -3.05
C LEU A 10 11.95 22.89 -1.86
N ASP A 11 12.99 22.99 -1.03
CA ASP A 11 13.04 22.31 0.26
C ASP A 11 12.93 23.34 1.38
N LEU A 12 11.83 23.26 2.12
CA LEU A 12 11.53 24.06 3.31
C LEU A 12 11.29 23.15 4.52
N SER A 13 11.74 21.90 4.45
CA SER A 13 11.55 20.92 5.50
C SER A 13 12.22 21.33 6.81
N ASN A 14 11.81 20.71 7.92
CA ASN A 14 12.46 20.86 9.23
C ASN A 14 12.47 22.30 9.76
N ASN A 15 11.36 23.00 9.58
CA ASN A 15 11.19 24.37 10.04
C ASN A 15 10.03 24.48 11.05
N ARG A 16 9.62 25.71 11.37
CA ARG A 16 8.49 26.00 12.25
C ARG A 16 7.39 26.76 11.52
N PHE A 17 7.27 26.58 10.21
CA PHE A 17 6.26 27.27 9.42
C PHE A 17 4.86 26.88 9.89
N ILE A 18 4.02 27.90 10.07
CA ILE A 18 2.63 27.80 10.49
C ILE A 18 1.72 28.35 9.40
N GLY A 19 0.41 28.14 9.52
CA GLY A 19 -0.57 28.58 8.52
C GLY A 19 -0.76 27.55 7.42
N SER A 20 -1.51 27.92 6.38
CA SER A 20 -1.83 27.04 5.26
C SER A 20 -0.78 27.04 4.17
N ILE A 21 -0.78 25.98 3.36
CA ILE A 21 -0.04 25.97 2.11
C ILE A 21 -0.69 27.03 1.19
N PRO A 22 0.08 28.01 0.70
CA PRO A 22 -0.45 29.07 -0.17
C PRO A 22 -0.89 28.51 -1.54
N ILE A 23 -1.98 29.03 -2.10
CA ILE A 23 -2.48 28.60 -3.41
C ILE A 23 -1.51 28.96 -4.54
N GLU A 24 -0.72 30.02 -4.34
CA GLU A 24 0.31 30.53 -5.26
C GLU A 24 1.46 29.54 -5.50
N ILE A 25 1.46 28.37 -4.84
CA ILE A 25 2.38 27.29 -5.18
C ILE A 25 2.15 26.78 -6.61
N GLU A 26 0.94 26.95 -7.15
CA GLU A 26 0.61 26.58 -8.53
C GLU A 26 1.42 27.35 -9.59
N ASP A 27 1.91 28.54 -9.25
CA ASP A 27 2.72 29.37 -10.16
C ASP A 27 4.12 28.78 -10.38
N MET A 28 4.53 27.80 -9.58
CA MET A 28 5.84 27.15 -9.62
C MET A 28 5.87 25.99 -10.62
N GLY A 29 5.39 26.19 -11.84
CA GLY A 29 5.19 25.13 -12.83
C GLY A 29 6.45 24.36 -13.27
N GLN A 30 7.66 24.85 -12.98
CA GLN A 30 8.93 24.16 -13.26
C GLN A 30 9.43 23.28 -12.09
N LEU A 31 8.70 23.26 -10.98
CA LEU A 31 9.11 22.54 -9.78
C LEU A 31 9.08 21.03 -10.03
N LYS A 32 10.15 20.37 -9.63
CA LYS A 32 10.35 18.91 -9.68
C LYS A 32 10.35 18.28 -8.30
N LEU A 33 10.83 19.00 -7.29
CA LEU A 33 10.82 18.56 -5.90
C LEU A 33 10.22 19.65 -5.01
N LEU A 34 9.20 19.27 -4.25
CA LEU A 34 8.62 20.10 -3.20
C LEU A 34 8.66 19.33 -1.87
N ASN A 35 9.46 19.82 -0.94
CA ASN A 35 9.51 19.29 0.41
C ASN A 35 9.10 20.38 1.42
N LEU A 36 7.95 20.16 2.07
CA LEU A 36 7.41 21.00 3.15
C LEU A 36 7.33 20.22 4.48
N SER A 37 7.97 19.06 4.59
CA SER A 37 7.79 18.16 5.72
C SER A 37 8.38 18.69 7.02
N HIS A 38 7.99 18.10 8.15
CA HIS A 38 8.47 18.49 9.48
C HIS A 38 8.29 19.97 9.78
N ASN A 39 7.04 20.45 9.62
CA ASN A 39 6.63 21.82 9.91
C ASN A 39 5.38 21.82 10.81
N LYS A 40 4.71 22.97 10.94
CA LYS A 40 3.44 23.12 11.66
C LYS A 40 2.34 23.65 10.74
N LEU A 41 2.42 23.34 9.45
CA LEU A 41 1.44 23.76 8.45
C LEU A 41 0.08 23.12 8.78
N GLN A 42 -1.00 23.84 8.54
CA GLN A 42 -2.37 23.47 8.91
C GLN A 42 -3.38 23.83 7.82
N GLY A 43 -4.59 23.29 7.90
CA GLY A 43 -5.61 23.51 6.89
C GLY A 43 -5.48 22.53 5.73
N LEU A 44 -6.13 22.85 4.61
CA LEU A 44 -6.29 21.94 3.48
C LEU A 44 -5.03 21.87 2.61
N ILE A 45 -4.82 20.73 1.95
CA ILE A 45 -3.95 20.65 0.78
C ILE A 45 -4.67 21.37 -0.37
N PRO A 46 -4.10 22.41 -1.00
CA PRO A 46 -4.76 23.12 -2.08
C PRO A 46 -4.93 22.24 -3.33
N ALA A 47 -6.14 22.20 -3.91
CA ALA A 47 -6.39 21.50 -5.17
C ALA A 47 -5.49 22.00 -6.33
N ALA A 48 -5.12 23.29 -6.28
CA ALA A 48 -4.20 23.92 -7.20
C ALA A 48 -2.81 23.24 -7.26
N MET A 49 -2.42 22.48 -6.24
CA MET A 49 -1.19 21.68 -6.24
C MET A 49 -1.16 20.67 -7.40
N GLY A 50 -2.32 20.19 -7.85
CA GLY A 50 -2.42 19.33 -9.03
C GLY A 50 -2.01 20.00 -10.35
N ASN A 51 -1.78 21.32 -10.37
CA ASN A 51 -1.26 22.04 -11.54
C ASN A 51 0.27 21.89 -11.70
N LEU A 52 0.98 21.34 -10.71
CA LEU A 52 2.42 21.09 -10.75
C LEU A 52 2.76 19.83 -11.58
N GLN A 53 2.53 19.91 -12.89
CA GLN A 53 2.63 18.77 -13.81
C GLN A 53 4.06 18.21 -13.99
N ASN A 54 5.08 18.99 -13.60
CA ASN A 54 6.49 18.59 -13.67
C ASN A 54 7.04 18.02 -12.34
N LEU A 55 6.20 17.91 -11.31
CA LEU A 55 6.63 17.47 -10.00
C LEU A 55 6.85 15.96 -9.98
N HIS A 56 8.02 15.55 -9.49
CA HIS A 56 8.44 14.17 -9.31
C HIS A 56 8.34 13.74 -7.85
N GLU A 57 8.64 14.65 -6.92
CA GLU A 57 8.67 14.38 -5.49
C GLU A 57 7.85 15.42 -4.72
N LEU A 58 6.90 14.94 -3.93
CA LEU A 58 6.07 15.74 -3.04
C LEU A 58 6.10 15.14 -1.63
N ASP A 59 6.71 15.86 -0.68
CA ASP A 59 6.71 15.50 0.73
C ASP A 59 6.03 16.60 1.56
N LEU A 60 4.85 16.27 2.11
CA LEU A 60 4.09 17.10 3.03
C LEU A 60 3.99 16.47 4.42
N SER A 61 4.80 15.44 4.70
CA SER A 61 4.70 14.64 5.91
C SER A 61 4.99 15.45 7.18
N ASN A 62 4.57 14.96 8.34
CA ASN A 62 4.88 15.57 9.63
C ASN A 62 4.42 17.05 9.72
N ASN A 63 3.14 17.27 9.45
CA ASN A 63 2.48 18.57 9.56
C ASN A 63 1.15 18.42 10.33
N ARG A 64 0.27 19.42 10.24
CA ARG A 64 -1.09 19.43 10.84
C ARG A 64 -2.15 19.65 9.77
N LEU A 65 -1.88 19.24 8.52
CA LEU A 65 -2.80 19.37 7.40
C LEU A 65 -4.05 18.53 7.67
N ASN A 66 -5.21 19.01 7.25
CA ASN A 66 -6.49 18.35 7.45
C ASN A 66 -7.36 18.39 6.19
N GLY A 67 -8.55 17.80 6.27
CA GLY A 67 -9.44 17.71 5.12
C GLY A 67 -9.16 16.49 4.26
N GLN A 68 -9.81 16.45 3.10
CA GLN A 68 -9.64 15.37 2.12
C GLN A 68 -8.41 15.61 1.24
N ILE A 69 -7.81 14.53 0.75
CA ILE A 69 -6.79 14.60 -0.29
C ILE A 69 -7.47 15.08 -1.59
N PRO A 70 -7.02 16.18 -2.22
CA PRO A 70 -7.60 16.65 -3.47
C PRO A 70 -7.42 15.63 -4.61
N LEU A 71 -8.48 15.39 -5.37
CA LEU A 71 -8.44 14.47 -6.53
C LEU A 71 -7.48 14.96 -7.63
N GLU A 72 -7.19 16.26 -7.65
CA GLU A 72 -6.28 16.92 -8.57
C GLU A 72 -4.84 16.40 -8.42
N ILE A 73 -4.44 15.92 -7.23
CA ILE A 73 -3.14 15.28 -7.02
C ILE A 73 -3.00 14.05 -7.93
N GLY A 74 -4.11 13.36 -8.25
CA GLY A 74 -4.13 12.25 -9.20
C GLY A 74 -3.89 12.64 -10.67
N ARG A 75 -3.76 13.94 -10.99
CA ARG A 75 -3.41 14.42 -12.35
C ARG A 75 -1.90 14.56 -12.56
N MET A 76 -1.08 14.46 -11.52
CA MET A 76 0.36 14.71 -11.55
C MET A 76 1.13 13.49 -12.08
N LYS A 77 1.11 13.29 -13.40
CA LYS A 77 1.61 12.08 -14.08
C LYS A 77 3.11 11.80 -13.91
N GLN A 78 3.90 12.78 -13.52
CA GLN A 78 5.35 12.65 -13.31
C GLN A 78 5.73 12.29 -11.88
N LEU A 79 4.76 12.23 -10.96
CA LEU A 79 5.01 12.02 -9.55
C LEU A 79 5.48 10.58 -9.29
N THR A 80 6.67 10.44 -8.73
CA THR A 80 7.29 9.16 -8.35
C THR A 80 7.33 8.97 -6.83
N LEU A 81 7.26 10.05 -6.05
CA LEU A 81 7.18 10.01 -4.59
C LEU A 81 6.08 10.95 -4.09
N LEU A 82 5.17 10.42 -3.29
CA LEU A 82 4.15 11.16 -2.57
C LEU A 82 4.12 10.72 -1.11
N ASN A 83 4.56 11.62 -0.21
CA ASN A 83 4.47 11.39 1.22
C ASN A 83 3.53 12.43 1.87
N LEU A 84 2.38 11.97 2.35
CA LEU A 84 1.40 12.76 3.11
C LEU A 84 1.28 12.27 4.57
N SER A 85 2.19 11.41 5.02
CA SER A 85 2.09 10.76 6.33
C SER A 85 2.15 11.74 7.50
N HIS A 86 1.70 11.32 8.68
CA HIS A 86 1.75 12.13 9.91
C HIS A 86 1.07 13.50 9.74
N ASN A 87 -0.20 13.48 9.34
CA ASN A 87 -1.08 14.64 9.24
C ASN A 87 -2.45 14.29 9.89
N LYS A 88 -3.50 15.07 9.59
CA LYS A 88 -4.88 14.88 10.05
C LYS A 88 -5.85 14.78 8.86
N LEU A 89 -5.39 14.20 7.76
CA LEU A 89 -6.18 14.04 6.53
C LEU A 89 -7.25 12.97 6.75
N TYR A 90 -8.42 13.14 6.17
CA TYR A 90 -9.55 12.21 6.34
C TYR A 90 -10.34 12.00 5.04
N GLY A 91 -11.27 11.05 5.07
CA GLY A 91 -12.11 10.71 3.93
C GLY A 91 -11.43 9.77 2.93
N PRO A 92 -12.07 9.52 1.78
CA PRO A 92 -11.62 8.48 0.86
C PRO A 92 -10.36 8.89 0.09
N ILE A 93 -9.51 7.91 -0.20
CA ILE A 93 -8.36 8.10 -1.09
C ILE A 93 -8.86 8.30 -2.54
N PRO A 94 -8.46 9.38 -3.24
CA PRO A 94 -8.94 9.66 -4.61
C PRO A 94 -8.56 8.57 -5.63
N ALA A 95 -9.53 8.04 -6.37
CA ALA A 95 -9.34 6.98 -7.38
C ALA A 95 -8.31 7.33 -8.48
N GLN A 96 -8.15 8.62 -8.75
CA GLN A 96 -7.19 9.15 -9.71
C GLN A 96 -5.75 8.85 -9.30
N MET A 97 -5.46 8.69 -8.00
CA MET A 97 -4.15 8.25 -7.50
C MET A 97 -3.87 6.77 -7.78
N GLY A 98 -4.89 5.97 -8.09
CA GLY A 98 -4.74 4.56 -8.46
C GLY A 98 -4.11 4.29 -9.83
N LYS A 99 -4.00 5.32 -10.68
CA LYS A 99 -3.61 5.19 -12.10
C LYS A 99 -2.11 5.30 -12.37
N TYR A 100 -1.29 5.56 -11.35
CA TYR A 100 0.16 5.70 -11.51
C TYR A 100 0.90 4.40 -11.86
N ASN A 101 0.21 3.25 -11.80
CA ASN A 101 0.81 1.93 -11.93
C ASN A 101 0.80 1.33 -13.36
N SER A 102 0.37 2.06 -14.40
CA SER A 102 0.18 1.43 -15.71
C SER A 102 1.43 1.30 -16.57
N ASN A 103 2.43 2.20 -16.47
CA ASN A 103 3.49 2.28 -17.50
C ASN A 103 4.93 2.67 -17.07
N SER A 104 5.27 2.90 -15.80
CA SER A 104 6.69 3.07 -15.38
C SER A 104 6.88 2.95 -13.86
N SER A 105 7.97 2.27 -13.47
CA SER A 105 8.73 2.32 -12.21
C SER A 105 8.03 2.85 -10.95
N TYR A 106 7.78 1.93 -9.99
CA TYR A 106 7.58 2.14 -8.55
C TYR A 106 7.28 3.59 -8.12
N MET A 107 6.00 3.91 -7.95
CA MET A 107 5.61 5.10 -7.20
C MET A 107 5.70 4.79 -5.70
N GLU A 108 6.47 5.57 -4.96
CA GLU A 108 6.49 5.55 -3.50
C GLU A 108 5.31 6.39 -2.98
N LEU A 109 4.37 5.73 -2.29
CA LEU A 109 3.19 6.36 -1.72
C LEU A 109 3.14 6.06 -0.22
N ASP A 110 3.29 7.09 0.59
CA ASP A 110 3.10 7.01 2.04
C ASP A 110 2.01 7.98 2.49
N LEU A 111 0.95 7.42 3.04
CA LEU A 111 -0.20 8.16 3.55
C LEU A 111 -0.48 7.78 5.02
N SER A 112 0.43 7.04 5.66
CA SER A 112 0.29 6.51 7.02
C SER A 112 0.10 7.61 8.08
N TYR A 113 -0.40 7.28 9.26
CA TYR A 113 -0.61 8.26 10.34
C TYR A 113 -1.48 9.46 9.90
N ASN A 114 -2.63 9.15 9.33
CA ASN A 114 -3.75 10.04 9.02
C ASN A 114 -5.07 9.36 9.44
N ASP A 115 -6.20 10.03 9.27
CA ASP A 115 -7.56 9.55 9.55
C ASP A 115 -8.30 9.15 8.26
N LEU A 116 -7.58 8.58 7.29
CA LEU A 116 -8.11 8.27 5.95
C LEU A 116 -9.01 7.03 5.94
N GLU A 117 -10.06 7.09 5.12
CA GLU A 117 -11.00 5.99 4.92
C GLU A 117 -10.57 5.10 3.75
N ALA A 118 -11.00 3.84 3.78
CA ALA A 118 -10.79 2.92 2.67
C ALA A 118 -11.40 3.49 1.37
N PRO A 119 -10.83 3.19 0.19
CA PRO A 119 -11.31 3.73 -1.05
C PRO A 119 -12.72 3.21 -1.37
N LEU A 120 -13.53 4.04 -2.04
CA LEU A 120 -14.88 3.66 -2.49
C LEU A 120 -14.84 2.40 -3.40
N GLU A 121 -15.92 1.63 -3.39
CA GLU A 121 -16.12 0.31 -4.06
C GLU A 121 -15.56 0.17 -5.51
N GLU A 122 -15.38 1.28 -6.23
CA GLU A 122 -14.78 1.35 -7.57
C GLU A 122 -13.31 0.86 -7.64
N TRP A 123 -12.64 0.67 -6.51
CA TRP A 123 -11.24 0.20 -6.43
C TRP A 123 -11.06 -1.33 -6.51
N LYS A 124 -12.15 -2.10 -6.58
CA LYS A 124 -12.11 -3.57 -6.68
C LYS A 124 -11.26 -4.09 -7.86
N ASN A 125 -11.06 -3.27 -8.89
CA ASN A 125 -10.32 -3.64 -10.09
C ASN A 125 -8.84 -3.20 -10.08
N ASN A 126 -8.37 -2.46 -9.07
CA ASN A 126 -6.99 -1.98 -8.94
C ASN A 126 -6.32 -2.50 -7.65
N THR A 127 -5.95 -3.78 -7.68
CA THR A 127 -5.50 -4.58 -6.52
C THR A 127 -4.34 -3.98 -5.74
N CYS A 128 -3.39 -3.31 -6.41
CA CYS A 128 -2.15 -2.83 -5.78
C CYS A 128 -2.39 -1.65 -4.82
N LEU A 129 -3.34 -0.77 -5.14
CA LEU A 129 -3.60 0.44 -4.36
C LEU A 129 -4.67 0.23 -3.28
N TYR A 130 -5.52 -0.79 -3.47
CA TYR A 130 -6.44 -1.29 -2.47
C TYR A 130 -5.71 -1.85 -1.22
N GLU A 131 -4.52 -2.44 -1.39
CA GLU A 131 -3.68 -2.93 -0.29
C GLU A 131 -3.04 -1.78 0.52
N LEU A 132 -2.50 -0.76 -0.16
CA LEU A 132 -1.88 0.41 0.46
C LEU A 132 -2.86 1.18 1.37
N ALA A 133 -4.11 1.31 0.94
CA ALA A 133 -5.12 2.01 1.73
C ALA A 133 -5.48 1.31 3.06
N TYR A 134 -5.33 -0.01 3.12
CA TYR A 134 -5.65 -0.80 4.31
C TYR A 134 -4.45 -1.03 5.23
N THR A 135 -3.22 -0.99 4.73
CA THR A 135 -2.01 -0.96 5.58
C THR A 135 -1.85 0.36 6.34
N MET A 136 -2.64 1.38 6.00
CA MET A 136 -2.61 2.71 6.61
C MET A 136 -3.37 2.84 7.94
N VAL A 137 -4.06 1.79 8.39
CA VAL A 137 -4.50 1.66 9.78
C VAL A 137 -3.74 0.49 10.38
N VAL A 138 -2.78 0.77 11.27
CA VAL A 138 -2.07 -0.27 12.02
C VAL A 138 -3.09 -1.09 12.79
N THR A 139 -3.38 -2.27 12.28
CA THR A 139 -4.23 -3.27 12.90
C THR A 139 -3.51 -4.60 12.82
N GLU A 140 -3.86 -5.54 13.71
CA GLU A 140 -3.37 -6.92 13.64
C GLU A 140 -3.64 -7.60 12.28
N LYS A 141 -4.44 -6.99 11.40
CA LYS A 141 -4.82 -7.50 10.08
C LYS A 141 -3.86 -7.08 8.96
N CYS A 142 -3.02 -6.05 9.18
CA CYS A 142 -1.98 -5.65 8.23
C CYS A 142 -0.82 -6.64 8.26
N ASP A 143 -0.38 -7.01 9.47
CA ASP A 143 0.65 -8.03 9.69
C ASP A 143 0.25 -9.38 9.06
N VAL A 144 -1.04 -9.72 9.14
CA VAL A 144 -1.59 -10.95 8.54
C VAL A 144 -1.47 -10.94 7.02
N TYR A 145 -1.73 -9.80 6.37
CA TYR A 145 -1.61 -9.71 4.92
C TYR A 145 -0.16 -9.89 4.45
N SER A 146 0.76 -9.14 5.06
CA SER A 146 2.19 -9.25 4.76
C SER A 146 2.72 -10.65 5.01
N PHE A 147 2.23 -11.33 6.06
CA PHE A 147 2.51 -12.74 6.29
C PHE A 147 2.04 -13.62 5.12
N GLY A 148 0.82 -13.43 4.63
CA GLY A 148 0.29 -14.16 3.48
C GLY A 148 1.13 -13.98 2.21
N VAL A 149 1.56 -12.74 1.92
CA VAL A 149 2.46 -12.46 0.78
C VAL A 149 3.77 -13.21 0.95
N LEU A 150 4.41 -13.08 2.12
CA LEU A 150 5.70 -13.69 2.39
C LEU A 150 5.67 -15.22 2.28
N VAL A 151 4.61 -15.87 2.76
CA VAL A 151 4.46 -17.33 2.63
C VAL A 151 4.37 -17.74 1.16
N LEU A 152 3.59 -17.02 0.33
CA LEU A 152 3.53 -17.29 -1.10
C LEU A 152 4.88 -17.02 -1.79
N GLU A 153 5.59 -15.97 -1.42
CA GLU A 153 6.93 -15.68 -1.95
C GLU A 153 7.92 -16.82 -1.70
N ILE A 154 7.90 -17.38 -0.48
CA ILE A 154 8.74 -18.52 -0.11
C ILE A 154 8.41 -19.75 -0.95
N ILE A 155 7.11 -20.04 -1.16
CA ILE A 155 6.67 -21.20 -1.94
C ILE A 155 7.01 -21.03 -3.44
N MET A 156 6.85 -19.82 -3.96
CA MET A 156 7.00 -19.51 -5.38
C MET A 156 8.41 -19.15 -5.83
N GLY A 157 9.28 -18.75 -4.88
CA GLY A 157 10.61 -18.21 -5.18
C GLY A 157 10.60 -16.83 -5.84
N LYS A 158 9.42 -16.17 -5.94
CA LYS A 158 9.20 -14.86 -6.57
C LYS A 158 7.96 -14.17 -6.00
N HIS A 159 7.86 -12.85 -6.15
CA HIS A 159 6.72 -12.07 -5.69
C HIS A 159 5.39 -12.55 -6.33
N PRO A 160 4.32 -12.82 -5.55
CA PRO A 160 3.06 -13.41 -6.02
C PRO A 160 2.14 -12.43 -6.80
N GLY A 161 2.66 -11.27 -7.23
CA GLY A 161 1.84 -10.14 -7.72
C GLY A 161 0.88 -10.49 -8.86
N GLY A 162 1.31 -11.33 -9.81
CA GLY A 162 0.45 -11.78 -10.91
C GLY A 162 -0.61 -12.83 -10.53
N ILE A 163 -0.48 -13.48 -9.36
CA ILE A 163 -1.40 -14.49 -8.83
C ILE A 163 -2.37 -13.88 -7.82
N ILE A 164 -1.96 -12.86 -7.07
CA ILE A 164 -2.84 -12.14 -6.13
C ILE A 164 -4.05 -11.55 -6.87
N SER A 165 -3.85 -11.03 -8.08
CA SER A 165 -4.94 -10.49 -8.91
C SER A 165 -5.91 -11.57 -9.41
N SER A 166 -5.45 -12.79 -9.68
CA SER A 166 -6.29 -13.90 -10.12
C SER A 166 -7.01 -14.61 -8.97
N LEU A 167 -6.38 -14.70 -7.80
CA LEU A 167 -6.94 -15.22 -6.55
C LEU A 167 -8.16 -14.43 -6.05
N SER A 168 -8.21 -13.13 -6.32
CA SER A 168 -9.36 -12.30 -5.96
C SER A 168 -10.60 -12.57 -6.84
N LEU A 169 -10.45 -13.22 -8.01
CA LEU A 169 -11.54 -13.46 -8.96
C LEU A 169 -12.08 -14.89 -8.93
N SER A 170 -11.32 -15.86 -8.45
CA SER A 170 -11.73 -17.26 -8.40
C SER A 170 -11.76 -17.77 -6.96
N ASN A 171 -12.83 -18.49 -6.60
CA ASN A 171 -12.78 -19.37 -5.44
C ASN A 171 -11.55 -20.27 -5.61
N ALA A 172 -10.54 -20.09 -4.76
CA ALA A 172 -9.17 -20.59 -4.87
C ALA A 172 -9.02 -22.12 -4.78
N LYS A 173 -9.90 -22.88 -5.43
CA LYS A 173 -9.93 -24.34 -5.43
C LYS A 173 -9.05 -24.97 -6.51
N ASP A 174 -8.61 -24.21 -7.52
CA ASP A 174 -7.95 -24.79 -8.70
C ASP A 174 -6.49 -24.30 -8.93
N ILE A 175 -5.80 -23.82 -7.89
CA ILE A 175 -4.37 -23.56 -8.00
C ILE A 175 -3.61 -24.89 -7.90
N ILE A 176 -3.08 -25.33 -9.04
CA ILE A 176 -2.25 -26.53 -9.13
C ILE A 176 -0.86 -26.20 -8.57
N LEU A 177 -0.47 -26.86 -7.48
CA LEU A 177 0.79 -26.62 -6.76
C LEU A 177 2.03 -26.67 -7.68
N LYS A 178 1.99 -27.46 -8.75
CA LYS A 178 3.10 -27.61 -9.72
C LYS A 178 3.39 -26.35 -10.53
N ASP A 179 2.39 -25.50 -10.75
CA ASP A 179 2.52 -24.27 -11.55
C ASP A 179 2.96 -23.08 -10.69
N VAL A 180 2.92 -23.26 -9.37
CA VAL A 180 3.20 -22.21 -8.37
C VAL A 180 4.51 -22.47 -7.63
N LEU A 181 4.92 -23.73 -7.43
CA LEU A 181 6.16 -24.07 -6.74
C LEU A 181 7.37 -23.46 -7.45
N ASP A 182 8.35 -22.97 -6.67
CA ASP A 182 9.63 -22.52 -7.20
C ASP A 182 10.25 -23.61 -8.09
N PRO A 183 10.49 -23.34 -9.39
CA PRO A 183 10.99 -24.32 -10.34
C PRO A 183 12.42 -24.81 -10.02
N ARG A 184 13.12 -24.13 -9.10
CA ARG A 184 14.46 -24.52 -8.62
C ARG A 184 14.41 -25.64 -7.57
N LEU A 185 13.24 -25.94 -7.01
CA LEU A 185 13.07 -26.96 -5.98
C LEU A 185 12.72 -28.33 -6.59
N LEU A 186 13.17 -29.40 -5.93
CA LEU A 186 12.78 -30.77 -6.28
C LEU A 186 11.28 -30.98 -6.02
N LEU A 187 10.63 -31.84 -6.81
CA LEU A 187 9.22 -32.15 -6.59
C LEU A 187 9.01 -32.73 -5.17
N PRO A 188 8.13 -32.12 -4.37
CA PRO A 188 7.93 -32.53 -2.98
C PRO A 188 7.28 -33.91 -2.87
N THR A 189 7.59 -34.63 -1.79
CA THR A 189 6.91 -35.89 -1.43
C THR A 189 5.45 -35.63 -1.09
N GLN A 190 4.60 -36.66 -1.12
CA GLN A 190 3.15 -36.51 -0.88
C GLN A 190 2.81 -35.87 0.47
N LEU A 191 3.63 -36.11 1.50
CA LEU A 191 3.48 -35.51 2.83
C LEU A 191 3.77 -33.99 2.79
N VAL A 192 4.87 -33.61 2.15
CA VAL A 192 5.24 -32.20 1.95
C VAL A 192 4.23 -31.46 1.08
N VAL A 193 3.64 -32.14 0.08
CA VAL A 193 2.55 -31.57 -0.74
C VAL A 193 1.32 -31.21 0.10
N GLN A 194 0.96 -32.02 1.10
CA GLN A 194 -0.17 -31.74 1.99
C GLN A 194 0.10 -30.50 2.86
N ASP A 195 1.29 -30.41 3.45
CA ASP A 195 1.69 -29.27 4.28
C ASP A 195 1.80 -27.98 3.46
N LEU A 196 2.32 -28.07 2.23
CA LEU A 196 2.40 -26.96 1.28
C LEU A 196 1.00 -26.48 0.86
N ASN A 197 0.09 -27.39 0.51
CA ASN A 197 -1.29 -27.02 0.18
C ASN A 197 -1.99 -26.33 1.35
N PHE A 198 -1.79 -26.83 2.57
CA PHE A 198 -2.38 -26.22 3.76
C PHE A 198 -1.78 -24.84 4.05
N SER A 199 -0.46 -24.69 3.95
CA SER A 199 0.23 -23.40 4.09
C SER A 199 -0.23 -22.39 3.02
N MET A 200 -0.45 -22.86 1.79
CA MET A 200 -0.97 -22.04 0.69
C MET A 200 -2.41 -21.60 0.93
N MET A 201 -3.29 -22.47 1.42
CA MET A 201 -4.66 -22.08 1.80
C MET A 201 -4.68 -21.03 2.90
N LEU A 202 -3.84 -21.19 3.93
CA LEU A 202 -3.68 -20.22 5.00
C LEU A 202 -3.18 -18.87 4.47
N ALA A 203 -2.17 -18.89 3.59
CA ALA A 203 -1.66 -17.68 2.94
C ALA A 203 -2.75 -16.99 2.10
N ILE A 204 -3.51 -17.74 1.29
CA ILE A 204 -4.61 -17.18 0.49
C ILE A 204 -5.69 -16.56 1.38
N ALA A 205 -6.04 -17.17 2.51
CA ALA A 205 -6.98 -16.60 3.47
C ALA A 205 -6.50 -15.26 4.05
N CYS A 206 -5.19 -15.09 4.22
CA CYS A 206 -4.57 -13.82 4.65
C CYS A 206 -4.65 -12.73 3.58
N LEU A 207 -4.70 -13.12 2.31
CA LEU A 207 -4.75 -12.23 1.15
C LEU A 207 -6.18 -11.86 0.73
N HIS A 208 -7.18 -12.16 1.57
CA HIS A 208 -8.56 -11.79 1.28
C HIS A 208 -8.68 -10.28 1.08
N THR A 209 -9.40 -9.84 0.05
CA THR A 209 -9.56 -8.40 -0.26
C THR A 209 -10.18 -7.66 0.92
N ASN A 210 -11.35 -8.08 1.41
CA ASN A 210 -11.91 -7.50 2.65
C ASN A 210 -11.03 -7.83 3.89
N PRO A 211 -10.41 -6.84 4.57
CA PRO A 211 -9.54 -7.12 5.73
C PRO A 211 -10.27 -7.63 6.95
N LYS A 212 -11.56 -7.34 7.10
CA LYS A 212 -12.37 -7.90 8.20
C LYS A 212 -12.57 -9.41 8.05
N SER A 213 -12.45 -9.92 6.82
CA SER A 213 -12.51 -11.36 6.52
C SER A 213 -11.17 -12.06 6.69
N ARG A 214 -10.05 -11.32 6.81
CA ARG A 214 -8.73 -11.91 7.04
C ARG A 214 -8.67 -12.51 8.45
N PRO A 215 -7.95 -13.63 8.67
CA PRO A 215 -7.72 -14.19 10.01
C PRO A 215 -6.90 -13.23 10.90
N THR A 216 -6.73 -13.54 12.19
CA THR A 216 -5.78 -12.81 13.08
C THR A 216 -4.44 -13.52 13.08
N MET A 217 -3.35 -12.81 13.43
CA MET A 217 -2.04 -13.47 13.59
C MET A 217 -2.06 -14.57 14.67
N GLN A 218 -2.84 -14.39 15.75
CA GLN A 218 -3.03 -15.44 16.75
C GLN A 218 -3.63 -16.73 16.15
N TYR A 219 -4.68 -16.59 15.31
CA TYR A 219 -5.27 -17.73 14.63
C TYR A 219 -4.26 -18.40 13.68
N MET A 220 -3.47 -17.61 12.96
CA MET A 220 -2.44 -18.11 12.04
C MET A 220 -1.35 -18.88 12.77
N SER A 221 -0.83 -18.34 13.89
CA SER A 221 0.17 -19.02 14.72
C SER A 221 -0.31 -20.37 15.19
N GLN A 222 -1.53 -20.44 15.75
CA GLN A 222 -2.13 -21.70 16.22
C GLN A 222 -2.27 -22.74 15.10
N LYS A 223 -2.64 -22.32 13.89
CA LYS A 223 -2.75 -23.23 12.74
C LYS A 223 -1.39 -23.71 12.25
N LEU A 224 -0.36 -22.86 12.23
CA LEU A 224 1.00 -23.28 11.87
C LEU A 224 1.64 -24.20 12.92
N GLU A 225 1.39 -23.95 14.20
CA GLU A 225 1.85 -24.82 15.29
C GLU A 225 1.30 -26.24 15.12
N SER A 226 0.07 -26.40 14.60
CA SER A 226 -0.48 -27.72 14.32
C SER A 226 0.22 -28.49 13.18
N LEU A 227 0.91 -27.80 12.27
CA LEU A 227 1.73 -28.42 11.21
C LEU A 227 3.09 -28.89 11.74
N THR A 228 3.61 -28.20 12.76
CA THR A 228 4.95 -28.47 13.31
C THR A 228 4.96 -29.58 14.37
N ASN A 229 3.79 -30.08 14.79
CA ASN A 229 3.64 -31.11 15.82
C ASN A 229 3.14 -32.46 15.25
N PRO A 230 4.00 -33.29 14.65
CA PRO A 230 3.64 -34.67 14.31
C PRO A 230 3.62 -35.64 15.51
N TYR A 231 3.81 -35.17 16.76
CA TYR A 231 3.99 -36.04 17.94
C TYR A 231 2.90 -36.00 19.03
N HIS A 232 1.77 -35.32 18.83
CA HIS A 232 0.63 -35.52 19.74
C HIS A 232 -0.23 -36.70 19.29
N ASN A 233 0.22 -37.90 19.65
CA ASN A 233 -0.65 -39.07 19.79
C ASN A 233 -1.42 -38.90 21.11
N PRO A 234 -2.75 -38.73 21.15
CA PRO A 234 -3.50 -38.99 22.37
C PRO A 234 -3.75 -40.49 22.42
N SER A 235 -2.79 -41.25 22.95
CA SER A 235 -3.01 -42.63 23.36
C SER A 235 -3.34 -42.65 24.85
N THR A 236 -4.55 -43.14 25.13
CA THR A 236 -5.13 -43.59 26.41
C THR A 236 -5.42 -42.56 27.49
#